data_AF-A0A820QQC9-F1
#
_entry.id   AF-A0A820QQC9-F1
#
_cell.length_a   1.000
_cell.length_b   1.000
_cell.length_c   1.000
_cell.angle_alpha   90.00
_cell.angle_beta   90.00
_cell.angle_gamma   90.00
#
_symmetry.space_group_name_H-M   'P 1'
#
loop_
_entity.id
_entity.type
_entity.pdbx_description
1 polymer ?
#
loop_
_entity_poly.entity_id
_entity_poly.type
_entity_poly.pdbx_seq_one_letter_code
_entity_poly.pdbx_strand_id
1 'polypeptide(L)' 'MQQPMIIILKEGTDSAQGKSQVLSNISACQAVAEAIRTTLGPRGMDKLIVDSHSKAT' A
#
# COMPACT_ATOMS: atom_id res chain seq x y z
N MET A 1 11.55 23.94 -35.65
CA MET A 1 10.38 23.92 -34.77
C MET A 1 10.26 22.50 -34.21
N GLN A 2 10.60 22.26 -32.94
CA GLN A 2 10.40 20.95 -32.30
C GLN A 2 8.94 20.83 -31.88
N GLN A 3 8.24 19.81 -32.39
CA GLN A 3 6.89 19.50 -31.94
C GLN A 3 6.97 18.86 -30.54
N PRO A 4 6.18 19.30 -29.55
CA PRO A 4 6.19 18.69 -28.22
C PRO A 4 5.63 17.26 -28.28
N MET A 5 6.33 16.33 -27.62
CA MET A 5 5.88 14.94 -27.50
C MET A 5 4.77 14.87 -26.43
N ILE A 6 3.56 14.50 -26.85
CA ILE A 6 2.41 14.32 -25.95
C ILE A 6 2.33 12.83 -25.60
N ILE A 7 2.46 12.51 -24.31
CA ILE A 7 2.32 11.14 -23.80
C ILE A 7 0.88 11.00 -23.27
N ILE A 8 0.10 10.11 -23.89
CA ILE A 8 -1.27 9.79 -23.43
C ILE A 8 -1.18 8.55 -22.54
N LEU A 9 -1.42 8.74 -21.24
CA LEU A 9 -1.54 7.64 -20.30
C LEU A 9 -2.94 7.03 -20.37
N LYS A 10 -3.06 5.74 -20.02
CA LYS A 10 -4.35 5.06 -19.96
C LYS A 10 -5.25 5.76 -18.94
N GLU A 11 -6.54 5.86 -19.24
CA GLU A 11 -7.52 6.40 -18.28
C GLU A 11 -7.48 5.61 -16.96
N GLY A 12 -7.42 6.33 -15.84
CA GLY A 12 -7.22 5.75 -14.50
C GLY A 12 -5.76 5.51 -14.10
N THR A 13 -4.78 5.98 -14.87
CA THR A 13 -3.37 5.92 -14.47
C THR A 13 -3.12 6.87 -13.30
N ASP A 14 -2.68 6.31 -12.17
CA ASP A 14 -2.25 7.10 -11.03
C ASP A 14 -1.04 7.96 -11.42
N SER A 15 -1.17 9.26 -11.15
CA SER A 15 -0.16 10.27 -11.49
C SER A 15 0.78 10.55 -10.31
N ALA A 16 0.61 9.85 -9.18
CA ALA A 16 1.43 10.06 -8.00
C ALA A 16 2.88 9.57 -8.24
N GLN A 17 3.83 10.50 -8.16
CA GLN A 17 5.24 10.25 -8.47
C GLN A 17 6.16 11.04 -7.53
N GLY A 18 7.45 10.69 -7.58
CA GLY A 18 8.49 11.41 -6.86
C GLY A 18 8.57 11.07 -5.37
N LYS A 19 9.22 11.95 -4.60
CA LYS A 19 9.56 11.69 -3.18
C LYS A 19 8.33 11.53 -2.28
N SER A 20 7.25 12.26 -2.54
CA SER A 20 6.00 12.14 -1.78
C SER A 20 5.39 10.75 -1.90
N GLN A 21 5.41 10.16 -3.11
CA GLN A 21 4.91 8.80 -3.32
C GLN A 21 5.77 7.76 -2.61
N VAL A 22 7.10 7.94 -2.58
CA VAL A 22 8.00 7.07 -1.82
C VAL A 22 7.69 7.13 -0.32
N LEU A 23 7.45 8.32 0.22
CA LEU A 23 7.05 8.48 1.63
C LEU A 23 5.69 7.82 1.92
N SER A 24 4.73 7.95 1.01
CA SER A 24 3.44 7.27 1.11
C SER A 24 3.60 5.75 1.16
N ASN A 25 4.43 5.18 0.29
CA ASN A 25 4.73 3.74 0.28
C ASN A 25 5.40 3.29 1.59
N ILE A 26 6.34 4.07 2.13
CA ILE A 26 6.97 3.76 3.42
C ILE A 26 5.93 3.74 4.54
N SER A 27 5.05 4.75 4.58
CA SER A 27 3.98 4.82 5.58
C SER A 27 3.01 3.64 5.48
N ALA A 28 2.64 3.22 4.26
CA ALA A 28 1.82 2.04 4.04
C ALA A 28 2.49 0.76 4.58
N CYS A 29 3.79 0.57 4.29
CA CYS A 29 4.55 -0.57 4.83
C CYS A 29 4.66 -0.53 6.36
N GLN A 30 4.83 0.66 6.95
CA GLN A 30 4.88 0.82 8.41
C GLN A 30 3.55 0.41 9.06
N ALA A 31 2.41 0.80 8.48
CA ALA A 31 1.10 0.41 8.98
C ALA A 31 0.90 -1.12 8.95
N VAL A 32 1.33 -1.77 7.87
CA VAL A 32 1.29 -3.25 7.77
C VAL A 32 2.20 -3.89 8.82
N ALA A 33 3.43 -3.40 8.97
CA ALA A 33 4.39 -3.91 9.94
C ALA A 33 3.86 -3.77 11.39
N GLU A 34 3.21 -2.65 11.70
CA GLU A 34 2.60 -2.42 13.01
C GLU A 34 1.47 -3.41 13.30
N ALA A 35 0.64 -3.71 12.31
CA ALA A 35 -0.47 -4.66 12.45
C ALA A 35 0.02 -6.08 12.80
N ILE A 36 1.14 -6.53 12.21
CA ILE A 36 1.66 -7.89 12.39
C ILE A 36 2.74 -8.00 13.49
N ARG A 37 3.32 -6.91 13.98
CA ARG A 37 4.44 -6.94 14.95
C ARG A 37 4.16 -7.82 16.17
N THR A 38 2.93 -7.84 16.66
CA THR A 38 2.57 -8.61 17.86
C THR A 38 2.47 -10.11 17.63
N THR A 39 2.52 -10.58 16.38
CA THR A 39 2.43 -12.00 16.04
C THR A 39 3.81 -12.66 16.01
N LEU A 40 4.89 -11.91 16.22
CA LEU A 40 6.26 -12.40 16.12
C LEU A 40 6.75 -13.04 17.44
N GLY A 41 7.39 -14.20 17.32
CA GLY A 41 8.04 -14.92 18.43
C GLY A 41 7.18 -16.05 18.99
N PRO A 42 7.73 -16.87 19.92
CA PRO A 42 7.02 -18.02 20.49
C PRO A 42 5.80 -17.65 21.34
N ARG A 43 5.64 -16.35 21.67
CA ARG A 43 4.47 -15.77 22.35
C ARG A 43 3.73 -14.76 21.47
N GLY A 44 3.85 -14.90 20.15
CA GLY A 44 3.10 -14.09 19.20
C GLY A 44 1.59 -14.27 19.41
N MET A 45 0.85 -13.18 19.28
CA MET A 45 -0.62 -13.20 19.36
C MET A 45 -1.23 -13.53 18.00
N ASP A 46 -2.26 -14.36 17.99
CA ASP A 46 -3.09 -14.56 16.81
C ASP A 46 -3.91 -13.30 16.50
N LYS A 47 -4.20 -13.10 15.22
CA LYS A 47 -5.10 -12.05 14.74
C LYS A 47 -6.31 -12.73 14.12
N LEU A 48 -7.51 -12.35 14.56
CA LEU A 48 -8.75 -12.74 13.90
C LEU A 48 -9.00 -11.77 12.74
N ILE A 49 -9.01 -12.27 11.52
CA ILE A 49 -9.26 -11.46 10.33
C ILE A 49 -10.72 -11.64 9.92
N VAL A 50 -11.41 -10.53 9.70
CA VAL A 50 -12.79 -10.53 9.19
C VAL A 50 -12.79 -9.89 7.81
N ASP A 51 -13.30 -10.62 6.82
CA ASP A 51 -13.43 -10.10 5.47
C ASP A 51 -14.63 -9.13 5.32
N SER A 52 -14.76 -8.53 4.14
CA SER A 52 -15.87 -7.61 3.83
C SER A 52 -17.26 -8.26 3.88
N HIS A 53 -17.34 -9.59 3.85
CA HIS A 53 -18.57 -10.37 3.96
C HIS A 53 -18.83 -10.83 5.41
N SER A 54 -18.12 -10.26 6.39
CA SER A 54 -18.20 -10.63 7.81
C SER A 54 -17.81 -12.07 8.11
N LYS A 55 -17.08 -12.72 7.20
CA LYS A 55 -16.52 -14.05 7.43
C LYS A 55 -15.19 -13.91 8.15
N ALA A 56 -15.08 -14.59 9.28
CA ALA A 56 -13.84 -14.67 10.04
C ALA A 56 -12.99 -15.87 9.58
N THR A 57 -11.68 -15.67 9.47
CA THR A 57 -10.67 -16.72 9.23
C THR A 57 -9.47 -16.51 10.14
#